data_AF-A0A965ZQM9-F1
#
_entry.id   AF-A0A965ZQM9-F1
#
_cell.length_a   1.000
_cell.length_b   1.000
_cell.length_c   1.000
_cell.angle_alpha   90.00
_cell.angle_beta   90.00
_cell.angle_gamma   90.00
#
_symmetry.space_group_name_H-M   'P 1'
#
loop_
_entity.id
_entity.type
_entity.pdbx_description
1 polymer ?
#
loop_
_entity_poly.entity_id
_entity_poly.type
_entity_poly.pdbx_seq_one_letter_code
_entity_poly.pdbx_strand_id
1 'polypeptide(L)'
;MVKWIVLAVVVGAGYWYWTGPYHAGRPDSDEMRLRENAEKMRKCMRREASMAGAAGIAGVGGIADDGEQLCADKYNLYKHEGQWHNYE
;
A
#
# COMPACT_ATOMS: atom_id res chain seq x y z
N MET A 1 -13.93 13.29 -50.24
CA MET A 1 -12.70 12.62 -49.77
C MET A 1 -12.14 13.22 -48.48
N VAL A 2 -11.88 14.53 -48.41
CA VAL A 2 -11.34 15.21 -47.19
C VAL A 2 -12.13 14.92 -45.91
N LYS A 3 -13.48 14.88 -45.98
CA LYS A 3 -14.35 14.64 -44.83
C LYS A 3 -14.09 13.30 -44.13
N TRP A 4 -13.70 12.25 -44.87
CA TRP A 4 -13.38 10.93 -44.31
C TRP A 4 -11.99 10.89 -43.66
N ILE A 5 -11.04 11.66 -44.20
CA ILE A 5 -9.68 11.78 -43.63
C ILE A 5 -9.73 12.47 -42.27
N VAL A 6 -10.50 13.57 -42.16
CA VAL A 6 -10.67 14.29 -40.89
C VAL A 6 -11.31 13.37 -39.83
N LEU A 7 -12.30 12.57 -40.23
CA LEU A 7 -13.00 11.65 -39.33
C LEU A 7 -12.07 10.54 -38.82
N ALA A 8 -11.23 9.97 -39.70
CA ALA A 8 -10.23 8.98 -39.32
C ALA A 8 -9.18 9.54 -38.34
N VAL A 9 -8.75 10.80 -38.53
CA VAL A 9 -7.79 11.47 -37.63
C VAL A 9 -8.38 11.68 -36.24
N VAL A 10 -9.64 12.14 -36.15
CA VAL A 10 -10.30 12.38 -34.86
C VAL A 10 -10.52 11.07 -34.10
N VAL A 11 -10.97 10.01 -34.79
CA VAL A 11 -11.17 8.69 -34.17
C VAL A 11 -9.83 8.07 -33.75
N GLY A 12 -8.79 8.18 -34.58
CA GLY A 12 -7.46 7.68 -34.25
C GLY A 12 -6.83 8.40 -33.05
N ALA A 13 -6.94 9.73 -33.00
CA ALA A 13 -6.46 10.53 -31.87
C ALA A 13 -7.24 10.23 -30.58
N GLY A 14 -8.57 10.08 -30.67
CA GLY A 14 -9.41 9.69 -29.53
C GLY A 14 -9.08 8.28 -29.02
N TYR A 15 -8.88 7.32 -29.93
CA TYR A 15 -8.51 5.95 -29.57
C TYR A 15 -7.12 5.90 -28.91
N TRP A 16 -6.15 6.64 -29.42
CA TRP A 16 -4.81 6.72 -28.82
C TRP A 16 -4.82 7.46 -27.48
N TYR A 17 -5.65 8.49 -27.32
CA TYR A 17 -5.80 9.19 -26.03
C TYR A 17 -6.42 8.28 -24.96
N TRP A 18 -7.39 7.44 -25.33
CA TRP A 18 -8.01 6.47 -24.42
C TRP A 18 -7.07 5.30 -24.09
N THR A 19 -6.42 4.72 -25.09
CA THR A 19 -5.50 3.57 -24.91
C THR A 19 -4.09 3.97 -24.51
N GLY A 20 -3.83 5.27 -24.39
CA GLY A 20 -2.52 5.83 -24.13
C GLY A 20 -2.02 5.60 -22.70
N PRO A 21 -0.72 5.88 -22.48
CA PRO A 21 0.01 5.58 -21.24
C PRO A 21 -0.47 6.35 -20.00
N TYR A 22 -1.52 7.17 -20.10
CA TYR A 22 -2.15 7.84 -18.97
C TYR A 22 -2.74 6.85 -17.95
N HIS A 23 -3.08 5.63 -18.39
CA HIS A 23 -3.46 4.55 -17.48
C HIS A 23 -2.26 3.83 -16.84
N ALA A 24 -1.05 3.95 -17.37
CA ALA A 24 0.16 3.30 -16.86
C ALA A 24 0.86 4.07 -15.73
N GLY A 25 0.45 5.32 -15.47
CA GLY A 25 1.10 6.21 -14.51
C GLY A 25 0.41 6.35 -13.15
N ARG A 26 -0.74 5.69 -12.93
CA ARG A 26 -1.32 5.65 -11.59
C ARG A 26 -0.64 4.50 -10.84
N PRO A 27 0.18 4.77 -9.80
CA PRO A 27 0.64 3.70 -8.93
C PRO A 27 -0.61 2.97 -8.46
N ASP A 28 -0.63 1.65 -8.59
CA ASP A 28 -1.74 0.82 -8.13
C ASP A 28 -2.05 1.27 -6.70
N SER A 29 -3.29 1.72 -6.48
CA SER A 29 -3.75 2.19 -5.17
C SER A 29 -3.45 1.15 -4.09
N ASP A 30 -3.39 -0.11 -4.49
CA ASP A 30 -3.10 -1.25 -3.65
C ASP A 30 -1.63 -1.27 -3.20
N GLU A 31 -0.66 -1.03 -4.08
CA GLU A 31 0.75 -0.96 -3.67
C GLU A 31 0.98 0.23 -2.71
N MET A 32 0.30 1.35 -2.96
CA MET A 32 0.38 2.51 -2.08
C MET A 32 -0.23 2.21 -0.70
N ARG A 33 -1.37 1.52 -0.65
CA ARG A 33 -2.02 1.08 0.60
C ARG A 33 -1.14 0.08 1.37
N LEU A 34 -0.54 -0.89 0.69
CA LEU A 34 0.36 -1.87 1.31
C LEU A 34 1.59 -1.21 1.93
N ARG A 35 2.16 -0.20 1.25
CA ARG A 35 3.27 0.60 1.80
C ARG A 35 2.85 1.39 3.03
N GLU A 36 1.69 2.03 3.00
CA GLU A 36 1.16 2.78 4.15
C GLU A 36 0.91 1.85 5.36
N ASN A 37 0.33 0.68 5.13
CA ASN A 37 0.10 -0.33 6.17
C ASN A 37 1.42 -0.82 6.79
N ALA A 38 2.42 -1.10 5.96
CA ALA A 38 3.75 -1.48 6.44
C ALA A 38 4.41 -0.37 7.26
N GLU A 39 4.22 0.89 6.90
CA GLU A 39 4.75 2.03 7.65
C GLU A 39 4.05 2.21 9.00
N LYS A 40 2.72 2.07 9.05
CA LYS A 40 1.93 2.07 10.29
C LYS A 40 2.40 0.98 11.26
N MET A 41 2.59 -0.23 10.75
CA MET A 41 3.13 -1.36 11.53
C MET A 41 4.53 -1.07 12.07
N ARG A 42 5.46 -0.62 11.21
CA ARG A 42 6.83 -0.27 11.64
C ARG A 42 6.85 0.79 12.73
N LYS A 43 6.01 1.83 12.61
CA LYS A 43 5.94 2.92 13.59
C LYS A 43 5.40 2.45 14.93
N CYS A 44 4.38 1.60 14.91
CA CYS A 44 3.80 1.00 16.11
C CYS A 44 4.80 0.06 16.80
N MET A 45 5.40 -0.88 16.05
CA MET A 45 6.41 -1.79 16.57
C MET A 45 7.61 -1.08 17.19
N ARG A 46 8.09 0.00 16.57
CA ARG A 46 9.19 0.82 17.13
C ARG A 46 8.79 1.44 18.47
N ARG A 47 7.53 1.87 18.62
CA ARG A 47 7.04 2.46 19.86
C ARG A 47 6.94 1.40 20.96
N GLU A 48 6.39 0.24 20.66
CA GLU A 48 6.32 -0.88 21.60
C GLU A 48 7.72 -1.33 22.04
N ALA A 49 8.65 -1.50 21.10
CA ALA A 49 10.04 -1.84 21.40
C ALA A 49 10.72 -0.75 22.25
N SER A 50 10.46 0.53 21.97
CA SER A 50 10.98 1.64 22.77
C SER A 50 10.39 1.66 24.18
N MET A 51 9.12 1.34 24.35
CA MET A 51 8.46 1.27 25.65
C MET A 51 8.97 0.07 26.46
N ALA A 52 9.11 -1.10 25.83
CA ALA A 52 9.70 -2.28 26.47
C ALA A 52 11.15 -2.04 26.90
N GLY A 53 11.95 -1.38 26.04
CA GLY A 53 13.31 -0.97 26.38
C GLY A 53 13.37 0.04 27.52
N ALA A 54 12.48 1.03 27.54
CA ALA A 54 12.38 2.00 28.64
C ALA A 54 11.90 1.35 29.96
N ALA A 55 11.06 0.32 29.87
CA ALA A 55 10.60 -0.47 31.00
C ALA A 55 11.65 -1.48 31.51
N GLY A 56 12.84 -1.54 30.90
CA GLY A 56 13.93 -2.44 31.30
C GLY A 56 13.66 -3.90 30.98
N ILE A 57 12.63 -4.20 30.17
CA ILE A 57 12.24 -5.56 29.78
C ILE A 57 13.06 -5.99 28.55
N ALA A 58 14.38 -5.92 28.67
CA ALA A 58 15.29 -6.38 27.64
C ALA A 58 15.47 -7.90 27.75
N GLY A 59 14.65 -8.68 27.04
CA GLY A 59 14.92 -10.12 26.93
C GLY A 59 13.78 -11.06 26.57
N VAL A 60 12.53 -10.61 26.41
CA VAL A 60 11.43 -11.54 26.09
C VAL A 60 11.13 -11.48 24.60
N GLY A 61 11.58 -12.50 23.87
CA GLY A 61 11.20 -12.71 22.47
C GLY A 61 9.69 -12.71 22.22
N GLY A 62 8.86 -12.88 23.26
CA GLY A 62 7.40 -12.77 23.20
C GLY A 62 6.86 -11.35 22.97
N ILE A 63 7.57 -10.28 23.36
CA ILE A 63 7.07 -8.90 23.17
C ILE A 63 7.02 -8.53 21.67
N ALA A 64 7.86 -9.16 20.85
CA ALA A 64 7.84 -8.93 19.41
C ALA A 64 6.59 -9.53 18.74
N ASP A 65 6.21 -10.75 19.11
CA ASP A 65 4.98 -11.39 18.60
C ASP A 65 3.72 -10.72 19.18
N ASP A 66 3.70 -10.43 20.48
CA ASP A 66 2.58 -9.73 21.12
C ASP A 66 2.44 -8.30 20.57
N GLY A 67 3.56 -7.61 20.36
CA GLY A 67 3.59 -6.27 19.76
C GLY A 67 3.12 -6.27 18.31
N GLU A 68 3.52 -7.28 17.52
CA GLU A 68 3.08 -7.42 16.12
C GLU A 68 1.56 -7.60 16.07
N GLN A 69 1.01 -8.46 16.93
CA GLN A 69 -0.43 -8.73 16.99
C GLN A 69 -1.23 -7.51 17.50
N LEU A 70 -0.77 -6.84 18.56
CA LEU A 70 -1.38 -5.61 19.06
C LEU A 70 -1.38 -4.48 18.03
N CYS A 71 -0.28 -4.32 17.29
CA CYS A 71 -0.18 -3.32 16.23
C CYS A 71 -1.07 -3.67 15.03
N ALA A 72 -1.18 -4.96 14.68
CA ALA A 72 -2.05 -5.44 13.62
C ALA A 72 -3.52 -5.18 13.96
N ASP A 73 -3.96 -5.55 15.17
CA ASP A 73 -5.33 -5.29 15.65
C ASP A 73 -5.67 -3.80 15.69
N LYS A 74 -4.72 -2.97 16.16
CA LYS A 74 -4.91 -1.51 16.25
C LYS A 74 -5.21 -0.86 14.90
N TYR A 75 -4.62 -1.36 13.83
CA TYR A 75 -4.82 -0.84 12.48
C TYR A 75 -5.77 -1.71 11.64
N ASN A 76 -6.39 -2.73 12.25
CA ASN A 76 -7.24 -3.70 11.59
C ASN A 76 -6.54 -4.33 10.36
N LEU A 77 -5.31 -4.80 10.57
CA LEU A 77 -4.44 -5.38 9.55
C LEU A 77 -4.23 -6.88 9.79
N TYR A 78 -4.00 -7.62 8.72
CA TYR A 78 -3.52 -9.00 8.74
C TYR A 78 -2.33 -9.18 7.81
N LYS A 79 -1.53 -10.20 8.10
CA LYS A 79 -0.37 -10.55 7.30
C LYS A 79 -0.76 -11.61 6.28
N HIS A 80 -0.57 -11.32 5.00
CA HIS A 80 -0.78 -12.26 3.91
C HIS A 80 0.40 -12.15 2.94
N GLU A 81 1.01 -13.27 2.58
CA GLU A 81 2.20 -13.33 1.71
C GLU A 81 3.35 -12.39 2.12
N GLY A 82 3.50 -12.13 3.43
CA GLY A 82 4.52 -11.23 3.96
C GLY A 82 4.21 -9.73 3.86
N GLN A 83 3.01 -9.37 3.40
CA GLN A 83 2.51 -8.00 3.31
C GLN A 83 1.37 -7.75 4.30
N TRP A 84 1.16 -6.48 4.66
CA TRP A 84 0.13 -6.06 5.61
C TRP A 84 -1.10 -5.57 4.86
N HIS A 85 -2.16 -6.37 4.89
CA HIS A 85 -3.45 -6.07 4.28
C HIS A 85 -4.42 -5.61 5.35
N ASN A 86 -5.40 -4.80 4.98
CA ASN A 86 -6.52 -4.44 5.86
C ASN A 86 -7.65 -5.47 5.70
N TYR A 87 -8.44 -5.68 6.75
CA TYR A 87 -9.63 -6.55 6.68
C TYR A 87 -10.80 -5.97 5.87
N GLU A 88 -10.69 -4.72 5.39
CA GLU A 88 -11.72 -4.01 4.59
C GLU A 88 -11.47 -4.08 3.08
#